data_AF-A0A3N5P1K6-F1
#
_entry.id   AF-A0A3N5P1K6-F1
#
_cell.length_a   1.000
_cell.length_b   1.000
_cell.length_c   1.000
_cell.angle_alpha   90.00
_cell.angle_beta   90.00
_cell.angle_gamma   90.00
#
_symmetry.space_group_name_H-M   'P 1'
#
loop_
_entity.id
_entity.type
_entity.pdbx_description
1 polymer ?
#
loop_
_entity_poly.entity_id
_entity_poly.type
_entity_poly.pdbx_seq_one_letter_code
_entity_poly.pdbx_strand_id
1 'polypeptide(L)'
;MIQSERELLEKYLGEYGVTPKTGVDLGCGPLHQSDPKNADKQWWRGRLTEVDKWPGAEPEIVADIRNLHMFQDEQFEFVVASHILEDLVDPREGLEECWRILKPGGVLFTLTPHGDHYPHVGHPDANPAHTRDYWPEDMLSIISSMGWRYELLSFDSLHNRWSFDIIIKKVK
;
A
#
# COMPACT_ATOMS: atom_id res chain seq x y z
N MET A 1 11.62 6.74 16.99
CA MET A 1 12.02 5.76 15.97
C MET A 1 10.80 4.92 15.68
N ILE A 2 10.42 4.79 14.42
CA ILE A 2 9.30 3.94 13.99
C ILE A 2 9.82 2.50 13.99
N GLN A 3 9.13 1.60 14.67
CA GLN A 3 9.55 0.23 14.95
C GLN A 3 8.61 -0.83 14.36
N SER A 4 7.69 -0.46 13.48
CA SER A 4 6.87 -1.40 12.69
C SER A 4 6.09 -0.70 11.59
N GLU A 5 5.59 -1.49 10.63
CA GLU A 5 4.62 -1.02 9.63
C GLU A 5 3.35 -0.51 10.31
N ARG A 6 2.93 -1.18 11.41
CA ARG A 6 1.82 -0.75 12.24
C ARG A 6 2.03 0.65 12.85
N GLU A 7 3.15 0.90 13.51
CA GLU A 7 3.43 2.20 14.13
C GLU A 7 3.51 3.31 13.07
N LEU A 8 4.03 2.99 11.89
CA LEU A 8 4.06 3.91 10.75
C LEU A 8 2.64 4.26 10.31
N LEU A 9 1.76 3.27 10.10
CA LEU A 9 0.38 3.54 9.72
C LEU A 9 -0.38 4.32 10.82
N GLU A 10 -0.25 3.92 12.09
CA GLU A 10 -0.86 4.61 13.24
C GLU A 10 -0.48 6.09 13.29
N LYS A 11 0.79 6.42 13.04
CA LYS A 11 1.26 7.81 12.94
C LYS A 11 0.48 8.58 11.87
N TYR A 12 0.41 8.08 10.64
CA TYR A 12 -0.20 8.81 9.53
C TYR A 12 -1.73 8.86 9.62
N LEU A 13 -2.39 7.79 10.08
CA LEU A 13 -3.83 7.83 10.35
C LEU A 13 -4.18 8.90 11.38
N GLY A 14 -3.39 9.01 12.46
CA GLY A 14 -3.58 10.01 13.50
C GLY A 14 -3.28 11.43 13.05
N GLU A 15 -2.16 11.64 12.34
CA GLU A 15 -1.75 12.96 11.82
C GLU A 15 -2.77 13.56 10.86
N TYR A 16 -3.45 12.73 10.06
CA TYR A 16 -4.41 13.16 9.04
C TYR A 16 -5.87 12.96 9.44
N GLY A 17 -6.16 12.49 10.66
CA GLY A 17 -7.54 12.31 11.14
C GLY A 17 -8.36 11.31 10.31
N VAL A 18 -7.71 10.29 9.75
CA VAL A 18 -8.31 9.34 8.80
C VAL A 18 -9.30 8.41 9.51
N THR A 19 -10.41 8.11 8.84
CA THR A 19 -11.45 7.17 9.30
C THR A 19 -11.71 6.11 8.23
N PRO A 20 -12.40 5.00 8.56
CA PRO A 20 -12.79 4.02 7.53
C PRO A 20 -13.62 4.60 6.38
N LYS A 21 -14.35 5.69 6.64
CA LYS A 21 -15.15 6.39 5.61
C LYS A 21 -14.31 7.27 4.69
N THR A 22 -13.10 7.63 5.10
CA THR A 22 -12.26 8.58 4.38
C THR A 22 -10.98 7.98 3.85
N GLY A 23 -10.66 6.73 4.21
CA GLY A 23 -9.54 6.00 3.63
C GLY A 23 -9.89 4.60 3.15
N VAL A 24 -9.03 4.07 2.29
CA VAL A 24 -9.17 2.76 1.63
C VAL A 24 -7.87 1.97 1.72
N ASP A 25 -7.99 0.66 1.92
CA ASP A 25 -6.90 -0.30 1.92
C ASP A 25 -7.03 -1.24 0.71
N LEU A 26 -6.08 -1.15 -0.21
CA LEU A 26 -6.08 -1.85 -1.49
C LEU A 26 -5.15 -3.05 -1.41
N GLY A 27 -5.69 -4.26 -1.56
CA GLY A 27 -4.98 -5.50 -1.26
C GLY A 27 -4.97 -5.80 0.23
N CYS A 28 -6.11 -5.61 0.90
CA CYS A 28 -6.22 -5.75 2.36
C CYS A 28 -5.85 -7.16 2.88
N GLY A 29 -5.78 -8.16 1.99
CA GLY A 29 -5.44 -9.53 2.35
C GLY A 29 -6.52 -10.18 3.21
N PRO A 30 -6.29 -11.42 3.65
CA PRO A 30 -7.30 -12.19 4.36
C PRO A 30 -7.66 -11.61 5.74
N LEU A 31 -8.96 -11.54 6.03
CA LEU A 31 -9.51 -11.15 7.33
C LEU A 31 -8.93 -11.97 8.49
N HIS A 32 -8.65 -13.25 8.24
CA HIS A 32 -8.05 -14.16 9.20
C HIS A 32 -6.84 -14.86 8.58
N GLN A 33 -5.69 -14.77 9.23
CA GLN A 33 -4.47 -15.47 8.80
C GLN A 33 -3.63 -15.87 10.00
N SER A 34 -3.13 -17.10 9.97
CA SER A 34 -2.32 -17.67 11.05
C SER A 34 -0.83 -17.34 10.96
N ASP A 35 -0.38 -16.66 9.89
CA ASP A 35 1.03 -16.32 9.73
C ASP A 35 1.43 -15.15 10.65
N PRO A 36 2.25 -15.39 11.68
CA PRO A 36 2.71 -14.33 12.58
C PRO A 36 3.54 -13.25 11.86
N LYS A 37 4.12 -13.55 10.69
CA LYS A 37 4.86 -12.54 9.89
C LYS A 37 3.94 -11.45 9.34
N ASN A 38 2.66 -11.74 9.20
CA ASN A 38 1.66 -10.82 8.69
C ASN A 38 0.74 -10.29 9.83
N ALA A 39 1.18 -10.33 11.09
CA ALA A 39 0.38 -9.89 12.23
C ALA A 39 0.00 -8.40 12.17
N ASP A 40 0.86 -7.55 11.60
CA ASP A 40 0.57 -6.12 11.43
C ASP A 40 -0.58 -5.88 10.45
N LYS A 41 -0.66 -6.66 9.35
CA LYS A 41 -1.77 -6.60 8.38
C LYS A 41 -3.12 -6.91 9.02
N GLN A 42 -3.18 -7.90 9.91
CA GLN A 42 -4.42 -8.19 10.66
C GLN A 42 -4.86 -7.04 11.56
N TRP A 43 -3.91 -6.24 12.05
CA TRP A 43 -4.25 -5.08 12.87
C TRP A 43 -4.87 -3.93 12.05
N TRP A 44 -4.60 -3.85 10.74
CA TRP A 44 -5.19 -2.85 9.83
C TRP A 44 -6.66 -3.10 9.52
N ARG A 45 -7.12 -4.35 9.61
CA ARG A 45 -8.50 -4.73 9.31
C ARG A 45 -9.51 -3.89 10.13
N GLY A 46 -10.54 -3.40 9.45
CA GLY A 46 -11.63 -2.58 9.98
C GLY A 46 -11.29 -1.09 10.20
N ARG A 47 -10.08 -0.64 9.83
CA ARG A 47 -9.64 0.77 9.98
C ARG A 47 -9.88 1.63 8.74
N LEU A 48 -9.97 1.00 7.57
CA LEU A 48 -10.11 1.59 6.24
C LEU A 48 -11.18 0.82 5.48
N THR A 49 -11.72 1.39 4.40
CA THR A 49 -12.56 0.64 3.45
C THR A 49 -11.72 -0.47 2.82
N GLU A 50 -12.11 -1.72 2.97
CA GLU A 50 -11.28 -2.88 2.60
C GLU A 50 -11.56 -3.38 1.17
N VAL A 51 -10.50 -3.46 0.34
CA VAL A 51 -10.60 -3.90 -1.06
C VAL A 51 -9.61 -5.01 -1.33
N ASP A 52 -10.07 -6.10 -1.93
CA ASP A 52 -9.19 -7.17 -2.42
C ASP A 52 -9.79 -7.86 -3.66
N LYS A 53 -8.93 -8.35 -4.56
CA LYS A 53 -9.37 -9.09 -5.76
C LYS A 53 -9.81 -10.51 -5.43
N TRP A 54 -9.34 -11.07 -4.31
CA TRP A 54 -9.65 -12.43 -3.89
C TRP A 54 -10.84 -12.44 -2.92
N PRO A 55 -12.00 -13.02 -3.31
CA PRO A 55 -13.17 -13.07 -2.43
C PRO A 55 -12.93 -13.81 -1.11
N GLY A 56 -12.01 -14.78 -1.10
CA GLY A 56 -11.64 -15.53 0.12
C GLY A 56 -10.87 -14.71 1.14
N ALA A 57 -10.42 -13.50 0.77
CA ALA A 57 -9.89 -12.54 1.72
C ALA A 57 -10.98 -11.87 2.58
N GLU A 58 -12.25 -12.09 2.23
CA GLU A 58 -13.42 -11.46 2.85
C GLU A 58 -13.30 -9.92 2.92
N PRO A 59 -13.04 -9.22 1.79
CA PRO A 59 -13.01 -7.74 1.78
C PRO A 59 -14.43 -7.16 1.80
N GLU A 60 -14.56 -5.88 2.15
CA GLU A 60 -15.83 -5.15 1.97
C GLU A 60 -16.20 -5.02 0.49
N ILE A 61 -15.21 -4.84 -0.39
CA ILE A 61 -15.38 -4.71 -1.83
C ILE A 61 -14.42 -5.66 -2.54
N VAL A 62 -14.98 -6.52 -3.40
CA VAL A 62 -14.18 -7.40 -4.26
C VAL A 62 -13.81 -6.63 -5.54
N ALA A 63 -12.55 -6.22 -5.66
CA ALA A 63 -12.05 -5.50 -6.84
C ALA A 63 -10.53 -5.65 -6.99
N ASP A 64 -10.06 -5.49 -8.23
CA ASP A 64 -8.64 -5.41 -8.53
C ASP A 64 -8.16 -3.96 -8.40
N ILE A 65 -7.02 -3.74 -7.74
CA ILE A 65 -6.41 -2.41 -7.59
C ILE A 65 -6.20 -1.68 -8.92
N ARG A 66 -6.04 -2.43 -10.02
CA ARG A 66 -5.88 -1.88 -11.37
C ARG A 66 -7.19 -1.40 -12.01
N ASN A 67 -8.33 -1.64 -11.37
CA ASN A 67 -9.64 -1.22 -11.86
C ASN A 67 -10.59 -0.92 -10.70
N LEU A 68 -10.56 0.33 -10.25
CA LEU A 68 -11.34 0.87 -9.15
C LEU A 68 -12.51 1.73 -9.64
N HIS A 69 -13.14 1.35 -10.76
CA HIS A 69 -14.23 2.12 -11.39
C HIS A 69 -15.47 2.33 -10.49
N MET A 70 -15.62 1.57 -9.42
CA MET A 70 -16.68 1.76 -8.42
C MET A 70 -16.45 3.00 -7.55
N PHE A 71 -15.23 3.53 -7.51
CA PHE A 71 -14.88 4.73 -6.78
C PHE A 71 -14.79 5.94 -7.70
N GLN A 72 -15.29 7.07 -7.21
CA GLN A 72 -15.17 8.35 -7.87
C GLN A 72 -13.72 8.85 -7.84
N ASP A 73 -13.37 9.68 -8.81
CA ASP A 73 -12.15 10.46 -8.76
C ASP A 73 -12.17 11.32 -7.49
N GLU A 74 -11.01 11.46 -6.84
CA GLU A 74 -10.85 12.29 -5.64
C GLU A 74 -11.86 11.94 -4.52
N GLN A 75 -12.11 10.65 -4.29
CA GLN A 75 -13.02 10.16 -3.27
C GLN A 75 -12.37 10.07 -1.87
N PHE A 76 -11.12 9.62 -1.78
CA PHE A 76 -10.47 9.28 -0.51
C PHE A 76 -9.43 10.31 -0.08
N GLU A 77 -9.30 10.50 1.22
CA GLU A 77 -8.27 11.34 1.85
C GLU A 77 -7.00 10.54 2.13
N PHE A 78 -7.10 9.22 2.21
CA PHE A 78 -6.01 8.31 2.49
C PHE A 78 -6.14 7.02 1.68
N VAL A 79 -5.11 6.66 0.92
CA VAL A 79 -5.07 5.42 0.13
C VAL A 79 -3.87 4.61 0.60
N VAL A 80 -4.11 3.36 1.00
CA VAL A 80 -3.06 2.40 1.35
C VAL A 80 -2.93 1.39 0.23
N ALA A 81 -1.69 1.16 -0.20
CA ALA A 81 -1.31 0.05 -1.07
C ALA A 81 -0.13 -0.67 -0.40
N SER A 82 -0.44 -1.67 0.41
CA SER A 82 0.55 -2.33 1.26
C SER A 82 0.77 -3.77 0.82
N HIS A 83 2.00 -4.07 0.41
CA HIS A 83 2.41 -5.39 -0.07
C HIS A 83 1.46 -5.96 -1.14
N ILE A 84 1.21 -5.12 -2.15
CA ILE A 84 0.32 -5.43 -3.29
C ILE A 84 0.93 -4.96 -4.62
N LEU A 85 1.82 -3.97 -4.61
CA LEU A 85 2.42 -3.42 -5.83
C LEU A 85 3.40 -4.42 -6.46
N GLU A 86 4.07 -5.23 -5.63
CA GLU A 86 4.98 -6.29 -6.05
C GLU A 86 4.27 -7.50 -6.68
N ASP A 87 2.98 -7.68 -6.40
CA ASP A 87 2.12 -8.69 -7.03
C ASP A 87 1.68 -8.27 -8.45
N LEU A 88 1.86 -7.00 -8.81
CA LEU A 88 1.48 -6.48 -10.12
C LEU A 88 2.62 -6.63 -11.12
N VAL A 89 2.28 -7.08 -12.34
CA VAL A 89 3.23 -7.13 -13.47
C VAL A 89 3.77 -5.73 -13.79
N ASP A 90 2.89 -4.73 -13.78
CA ASP A 90 3.26 -3.32 -13.82
C ASP A 90 2.58 -2.57 -12.65
N PRO A 91 3.33 -2.11 -11.63
CA PRO A 91 2.75 -1.39 -10.50
C PRO A 91 2.15 -0.04 -10.89
N ARG A 92 2.48 0.50 -12.07
CA ARG A 92 1.92 1.77 -12.58
C ARG A 92 0.40 1.71 -12.68
N GLU A 93 -0.15 0.59 -13.15
CA GLU A 93 -1.60 0.42 -13.32
C GLU A 93 -2.35 0.58 -11.99
N GLY A 94 -1.84 0.00 -10.91
CA GLY A 94 -2.42 0.15 -9.57
C GLY A 94 -2.19 1.55 -9.00
N LEU A 95 -0.99 2.09 -9.19
CA LEU A 95 -0.64 3.43 -8.75
C LEU A 95 -1.52 4.52 -9.42
N GLU A 96 -1.85 4.38 -10.70
CA GLU A 96 -2.75 5.30 -11.42
C GLU A 96 -4.14 5.36 -10.79
N GLU A 97 -4.73 4.19 -10.48
CA GLU A 97 -6.02 4.14 -9.82
C GLU A 97 -5.95 4.68 -8.39
N CYS A 98 -4.91 4.35 -7.62
CA CYS A 98 -4.65 4.96 -6.31
C CYS A 98 -4.63 6.48 -6.39
N TRP A 99 -3.92 7.04 -7.39
CA TRP A 99 -3.79 8.48 -7.57
C TRP A 99 -5.09 9.13 -8.03
N ARG A 100 -5.86 8.47 -8.89
CA ARG A 100 -7.16 8.94 -9.38
C ARG A 100 -8.16 9.10 -8.24
N ILE A 101 -8.31 8.08 -7.40
CA ILE A 101 -9.28 8.10 -6.29
C ILE A 101 -8.82 8.96 -5.10
N LEU A 102 -7.54 9.35 -5.05
CA LEU A 102 -7.00 10.18 -3.99
C LEU A 102 -7.35 11.66 -4.20
N LYS A 103 -7.88 12.32 -3.17
CA LYS A 103 -8.13 13.77 -3.14
C LYS A 103 -6.84 14.58 -3.21
N PRO A 104 -6.87 15.79 -3.81
CA PRO A 104 -5.81 16.76 -3.57
C PRO A 104 -5.69 17.08 -2.08
N GLY A 105 -4.47 17.02 -1.56
CA GLY A 105 -4.15 17.10 -0.13
C GLY A 105 -4.19 15.76 0.60
N GLY A 106 -4.71 14.70 -0.02
CA GLY A 106 -4.73 13.35 0.52
C GLY A 106 -3.36 12.67 0.45
N VAL A 107 -3.22 11.57 1.19
CA VAL A 107 -1.98 10.80 1.30
C VAL A 107 -2.10 9.44 0.60
N LEU A 108 -1.12 9.11 -0.22
CA LEU A 108 -0.87 7.75 -0.69
C LEU A 108 0.23 7.14 0.18
N PHE A 109 -0.11 6.04 0.84
CA PHE A 109 0.76 5.30 1.74
C PHE A 109 1.09 3.95 1.09
N THR A 110 2.36 3.73 0.74
CA THR A 110 2.80 2.48 0.14
C THR A 110 3.79 1.76 1.04
N LEU A 111 3.67 0.44 1.07
CA LEU A 111 4.64 -0.46 1.67
C LEU A 111 4.96 -1.56 0.65
N THR A 112 6.23 -1.86 0.47
CA THR A 112 6.68 -2.89 -0.48
C THR A 112 7.83 -3.68 0.15
N PRO A 113 7.91 -5.00 -0.06
CA PRO A 113 9.04 -5.79 0.40
C PRO A 113 10.38 -5.25 -0.10
N HIS A 114 11.37 -5.19 0.80
CA HIS A 114 12.69 -4.65 0.48
C HIS A 114 13.58 -5.73 -0.14
N GLY A 115 14.14 -5.45 -1.32
CA GLY A 115 14.97 -6.40 -2.08
C GLY A 115 16.18 -6.95 -1.32
N ASP A 116 16.77 -6.21 -0.39
CA ASP A 116 17.89 -6.72 0.43
C ASP A 116 17.46 -7.55 1.66
N HIS A 117 16.17 -7.57 2.01
CA HIS A 117 15.71 -8.12 3.30
C HIS A 117 14.57 -9.14 3.17
N TYR A 118 13.83 -9.11 2.08
CA TYR A 118 12.79 -10.08 1.75
C TYR A 118 13.35 -11.19 0.83
N PRO A 119 12.94 -12.46 0.99
CA PRO A 119 13.35 -13.53 0.07
C PRO A 119 12.99 -13.23 -1.38
N HIS A 120 13.96 -13.34 -2.29
CA HIS A 120 13.76 -12.98 -3.70
C HIS A 120 12.71 -13.83 -4.40
N VAL A 121 12.09 -13.27 -5.44
CA VAL A 121 11.12 -13.98 -6.29
C VAL A 121 11.69 -15.34 -6.74
N GLY A 122 10.89 -16.39 -6.54
CA GLY A 122 11.26 -17.77 -6.86
C GLY A 122 12.03 -18.51 -5.75
N HIS A 123 12.41 -17.84 -4.66
CA HIS A 123 12.92 -18.50 -3.46
C HIS A 123 11.79 -19.27 -2.75
N PRO A 124 12.03 -20.46 -2.15
CA PRO A 124 11.00 -21.24 -1.46
C PRO A 124 10.28 -20.50 -0.32
N ASP A 125 10.96 -19.56 0.32
CA ASP A 125 10.41 -18.74 1.41
C ASP A 125 9.76 -17.44 0.93
N ALA A 126 9.81 -17.13 -0.37
CA ALA A 126 9.15 -15.98 -0.95
C ALA A 126 7.66 -16.28 -1.16
N ASN A 127 6.83 -15.24 -1.06
CA ASN A 127 5.45 -15.32 -1.49
C ASN A 127 5.41 -15.60 -3.00
N PRO A 128 4.79 -16.70 -3.46
CA PRO A 128 4.76 -17.08 -4.87
C PRO A 128 3.96 -16.11 -5.75
N ALA A 129 3.18 -15.20 -5.15
CA ALA A 129 2.46 -14.15 -5.89
C ALA A 129 3.38 -12.99 -6.35
N HIS A 130 4.53 -12.79 -5.69
CA HIS A 130 5.42 -11.68 -6.02
C HIS A 130 5.98 -11.86 -7.43
N THR A 131 5.85 -10.84 -8.25
CA THR A 131 6.30 -10.86 -9.64
C THR A 131 7.69 -10.26 -9.82
N ARG A 132 8.13 -9.42 -8.87
CA ARG A 132 9.41 -8.72 -8.91
C ARG A 132 9.89 -8.29 -7.52
N ASP A 133 11.22 -8.27 -7.34
CA ASP A 133 11.89 -7.66 -6.19
C ASP A 133 12.12 -6.16 -6.44
N TYR A 134 11.85 -5.33 -5.42
CA TYR A 134 11.98 -3.88 -5.50
C TYR A 134 12.93 -3.34 -4.43
N TRP A 135 13.67 -2.29 -4.80
CA TRP A 135 14.38 -1.42 -3.86
C TRP A 135 13.64 -0.08 -3.74
N PRO A 136 13.83 0.66 -2.63
CA PRO A 136 13.18 1.96 -2.45
C PRO A 136 13.31 2.91 -3.65
N GLU A 137 14.49 2.94 -4.27
CA GLU A 137 14.80 3.78 -5.42
C GLU A 137 14.02 3.38 -6.67
N ASP A 138 13.74 2.09 -6.87
CA ASP A 138 12.95 1.62 -8.01
C ASP A 138 11.52 2.15 -7.92
N MET A 139 10.89 2.01 -6.75
CA MET A 139 9.52 2.44 -6.54
C MET A 139 9.40 3.97 -6.59
N LEU A 140 10.38 4.69 -6.02
CA LEU A 140 10.43 6.15 -6.12
C LEU A 140 10.61 6.60 -7.57
N SER A 141 11.42 5.91 -8.36
CA SER A 141 11.62 6.19 -9.79
C SER A 141 10.32 5.99 -10.58
N ILE A 142 9.58 4.91 -10.31
CA ILE A 142 8.26 4.66 -10.90
C ILE A 142 7.31 5.81 -10.58
N ILE A 143 7.14 6.16 -9.30
CA ILE A 143 6.28 7.26 -8.86
C ILE A 143 6.68 8.60 -9.50
N SER A 144 7.99 8.91 -9.51
CA SER A 144 8.52 10.16 -10.09
C SER A 144 8.24 10.26 -11.59
N SER A 145 8.25 9.14 -12.30
CA SER A 145 7.98 9.08 -13.73
C SER A 145 6.49 9.22 -14.11
N MET A 146 5.57 9.21 -13.14
CA MET A 146 4.12 9.36 -13.40
C MET A 146 3.71 10.80 -13.78
N GLY A 147 4.62 11.78 -13.63
CA GLY A 147 4.32 13.18 -13.93
C GLY A 147 3.40 13.86 -12.89
N TRP A 148 3.24 13.25 -11.72
CA TRP A 148 2.41 13.76 -10.65
C TRP A 148 3.08 14.88 -9.87
N ARG A 149 2.25 15.75 -9.28
CA ARG A 149 2.70 16.77 -8.32
C ARG A 149 2.42 16.25 -6.92
N TYR A 150 3.47 16.00 -6.15
CA TYR A 150 3.37 15.51 -4.79
C TYR A 150 4.44 16.10 -3.87
N GLU A 151 4.19 16.00 -2.57
CA GLU A 151 5.17 16.18 -1.51
C GLU A 151 5.58 14.80 -0.98
N LEU A 152 6.89 14.54 -0.87
CA LEU A 152 7.40 13.31 -0.27
C LEU A 152 7.38 13.46 1.26
N LEU A 153 6.53 12.69 1.93
CA LEU A 153 6.37 12.72 3.38
C LEU A 153 7.27 11.71 4.09
N SER A 154 7.56 10.57 3.46
CA SER A 154 8.42 9.53 4.00
C SER A 154 9.03 8.68 2.87
N PHE A 155 10.24 8.20 3.10
CA PHE A 155 10.99 7.36 2.17
C PHE A 155 11.90 6.42 2.97
N ASP A 156 11.70 5.12 2.80
CA ASP A 156 12.43 4.03 3.45
C ASP A 156 12.70 4.27 4.94
N SER A 157 11.71 4.76 5.68
CA SER A 157 11.84 5.09 7.11
C SER A 157 11.89 3.85 8.01
N LEU A 158 11.45 2.70 7.50
CA LEU A 158 11.47 1.43 8.23
C LEU A 158 12.88 0.86 8.40
N HIS A 159 13.83 1.23 7.53
CA HIS A 159 15.27 0.91 7.54
C HIS A 159 15.65 -0.51 7.99
N ASN A 160 16.24 -1.32 7.09
CA ASN A 160 16.70 -2.68 7.40
C ASN A 160 15.59 -3.62 7.92
N ARG A 161 14.36 -3.41 7.46
CA ARG A 161 13.23 -4.30 7.68
C ARG A 161 12.86 -5.04 6.41
N TRP A 162 11.92 -5.96 6.53
CA TRP A 162 11.41 -6.77 5.41
C TRP A 162 10.73 -5.92 4.32
N SER A 163 10.42 -4.65 4.60
CA SER A 163 9.73 -3.73 3.72
C SER A 163 10.28 -2.31 3.85
N PHE A 164 10.00 -1.48 2.84
CA PHE A 164 10.22 -0.04 2.83
C PHE A 164 8.91 0.70 2.57
N ASP A 165 8.84 1.94 3.06
CA ASP A 165 7.72 2.84 2.81
C ASP A 165 8.06 3.93 1.80
N ILE A 166 7.07 4.28 0.97
CA ILE A 166 7.05 5.55 0.27
C ILE A 166 5.68 6.18 0.55
N ILE A 167 5.69 7.34 1.20
CA ILE A 167 4.49 8.05 1.59
C ILE A 167 4.52 9.41 0.94
N ILE A 168 3.51 9.69 0.10
CA ILE A 168 3.41 10.94 -0.65
C ILE A 168 2.07 11.62 -0.40
N LYS A 169 2.07 12.95 -0.46
CA LYS A 169 0.86 13.77 -0.40
C LYS A 169 0.56 14.33 -1.78
N LYS A 170 -0.67 14.16 -2.25
CA LYS A 170 -1.12 14.72 -3.53
C LYS A 170 -1.21 16.24 -3.43
N VAL A 171 -0.55 16.95 -4.35
CA VAL A 171 -0.58 18.41 -4.43
C VAL A 171 -1.50 18.82 -5.59
N LYS A 172 -2.25 19.92 -5.40
CA LYS A 172 -3.04 20.54 -6.48
C LYS A 172 -2.15 21.07 -7.61
#